data_AF-A0A353DU67-F1
#
_entry.id   AF-A0A353DU67-F1
#
_cell.length_a   1.000
_cell.length_b   1.000
_cell.length_c   1.000
_cell.angle_alpha   90.00
_cell.angle_beta   90.00
_cell.angle_gamma   90.00
#
_symmetry.space_group_name_H-M   'P 1'
#
loop_
_entity.id
_entity.type
_entity.pdbx_description
1 polymer ?
#
loop_
_entity_poly.entity_id
_entity_poly.type
_entity_poly.pdbx_seq_one_letter_code
_entity_poly.pdbx_strand_id
1 'polypeptide(L)'
;MDVEDALVRQGRSFWTAILASKDSDGDGFTNGEELGDPEGDGVAIPGAAISLPGDANDFPNIIQPPVDEQAPEITLLGDSVMFI
;
A
#
# COMPACT_ATOMS: atom_id res chain seq x y z
N MET A 1 25.75 3.10 31.89
CA MET A 1 24.46 2.64 31.34
C MET A 1 24.07 3.68 30.34
N ASP A 2 24.37 3.41 29.08
CA ASP A 2 24.14 4.33 27.98
C ASP A 2 22.62 4.53 27.85
N VAL A 3 22.20 5.78 27.97
CA VAL A 3 20.77 6.16 28.02
C VAL A 3 20.03 5.85 26.71
N GLU A 4 20.79 5.55 25.65
CA GLU A 4 20.31 5.21 24.31
C GLU A 4 19.72 3.78 24.25
N ASP A 5 20.16 2.87 25.13
CA ASP A 5 19.67 1.48 25.18
C ASP A 5 18.35 1.33 25.98
N ALA A 6 17.99 2.35 26.77
CA ALA A 6 16.81 2.31 27.63
C ALA A 6 15.48 2.62 26.89
N LEU A 7 15.53 3.32 25.75
CA LEU A 7 14.34 3.60 24.94
C LEU A 7 13.89 2.40 24.11
N VAL A 8 14.82 1.56 23.64
CA VAL A 8 14.49 0.31 22.93
C VAL A 8 13.83 -0.70 23.88
N ARG A 9 14.17 -0.68 25.17
CA ARG A 9 13.70 -1.62 26.20
C ARG A 9 12.32 -1.28 26.81
N GLN A 10 11.73 -0.12 26.51
CA GLN A 10 10.38 0.26 26.97
C GLN A 10 9.24 -0.40 26.14
N GLY A 11 9.57 -1.28 25.18
CA GLY A 11 8.62 -2.20 24.57
C GLY A 11 7.60 -1.58 23.60
N ARG A 12 7.80 -0.33 23.17
CA ARG A 12 7.05 0.28 22.07
C ARG A 12 8.00 0.50 20.91
N SER A 13 7.89 -0.34 19.89
CA SER A 13 8.51 -0.08 18.58
C SER A 13 8.11 1.32 18.12
N PHE A 14 9.08 2.10 17.64
CA PHE A 14 8.80 3.40 17.01
C PHE A 14 7.80 3.21 15.86
N TRP A 15 8.01 2.15 15.09
CA TRP A 15 7.11 1.67 14.07
C TRP A 15 5.83 1.09 14.68
N THR A 16 4.68 1.56 14.19
CA THR A 16 3.34 1.15 14.65
C THR A 16 2.36 1.18 13.49
N ALA A 17 1.25 0.46 13.60
CA ALA A 17 0.13 0.53 12.65
C ALA A 17 -0.35 1.97 12.34
N ILE A 18 -0.26 2.89 13.31
CA ILE A 18 -0.63 4.30 13.12
C ILE A 18 0.35 5.01 12.18
N LEU A 19 1.65 4.73 12.31
CA LEU A 19 2.63 5.27 11.38
C LEU A 19 2.52 4.56 10.03
N ALA A 20 2.33 3.25 10.01
CA ALA A 20 2.13 2.50 8.77
C ALA A 20 0.96 3.03 7.96
N SER A 21 -0.17 3.37 8.59
CA SER A 21 -1.37 3.87 7.90
C SER A 21 -1.31 5.33 7.44
N LYS A 22 -0.22 6.05 7.69
CA LYS A 22 -0.12 7.47 7.35
C LYS A 22 0.54 7.63 5.99
N ASP A 23 -0.07 8.42 5.12
CA ASP A 23 0.55 8.99 3.93
C ASP A 23 1.29 10.28 4.37
N SER A 24 2.61 10.22 4.53
CA SER A 24 3.37 11.31 5.17
C SER A 24 3.81 12.40 4.20
N ASP A 25 3.92 12.09 2.92
CA ASP A 25 4.37 12.98 1.85
C ASP A 25 3.25 13.36 0.86
N GLY A 26 2.12 12.65 0.88
CA GLY A 26 0.90 13.01 0.18
C GLY A 26 0.80 12.45 -1.24
N ASP A 27 1.49 11.34 -1.52
CA ASP A 27 1.52 10.72 -2.86
C ASP A 27 0.39 9.70 -3.10
N GLY A 28 -0.39 9.41 -2.05
CA GLY A 28 -1.50 8.48 -2.09
C GLY A 28 -1.16 7.06 -1.64
N PHE A 29 0.09 6.79 -1.25
CA PHE A 29 0.52 5.56 -0.61
C PHE A 29 0.79 5.81 0.88
N THR A 30 0.49 4.81 1.70
CA THR A 30 0.80 4.88 3.13
C THR A 30 2.24 4.44 3.38
N ASN A 31 2.88 4.96 4.44
CA ASN A 31 4.24 4.59 4.81
C ASN A 31 4.43 3.05 4.90
N GLY A 32 3.39 2.33 5.32
CA GLY A 32 3.40 0.87 5.41
C GLY A 32 3.36 0.20 4.05
N GLU A 33 2.55 0.67 3.10
CA GLU A 33 2.53 0.14 1.73
C GLU A 33 3.89 0.29 1.05
N GLU A 34 4.52 1.45 1.23
CA GLU A 34 5.83 1.78 0.68
C GLU A 34 6.99 1.01 1.30
N LEU A 35 6.91 0.68 2.60
CA LEU A 35 7.91 -0.15 3.29
C LEU A 35 7.59 -1.64 3.22
N GLY A 36 6.49 -2.01 2.56
CA GLY A 36 6.02 -3.39 2.47
C GLY A 36 5.47 -3.96 3.78
N ASP A 37 5.14 -3.13 4.77
CA ASP A 37 4.51 -3.52 6.03
C ASP A 37 3.24 -2.67 6.26
N PRO A 38 2.16 -2.92 5.50
CA PRO A 38 0.93 -2.13 5.60
C PRO A 38 0.22 -2.29 6.95
N GLU A 39 0.43 -3.41 7.66
CA GLU A 39 -0.12 -3.64 9.00
C GLU A 39 0.66 -2.89 10.10
N GLY A 40 1.90 -2.51 9.85
CA GLY A 40 2.77 -1.84 10.80
C GLY A 40 3.17 -2.73 11.98
N ASP A 41 3.30 -4.05 11.75
CA ASP A 41 3.61 -5.05 12.79
C ASP A 41 5.12 -5.35 12.90
N GLY A 42 5.91 -4.76 12.01
CA GLY A 42 7.35 -4.95 11.90
C GLY A 42 7.76 -6.10 10.98
N VAL A 43 6.82 -6.72 10.26
CA VAL A 43 7.06 -7.84 9.35
C VAL A 43 6.75 -7.42 7.91
N ALA A 44 7.79 -7.05 7.17
CA ALA A 44 7.65 -6.69 5.76
C ALA A 44 7.26 -7.91 4.89
N ILE A 45 6.36 -7.67 3.95
CA ILE A 45 5.97 -8.57 2.87
C ILE A 45 7.18 -8.81 1.96
N PRO A 46 7.65 -10.06 1.82
CA PRO A 46 8.77 -10.37 0.94
C PRO A 46 8.47 -10.02 -0.52
N GLY A 47 9.38 -9.27 -1.14
CA GLY A 47 9.27 -8.89 -2.56
C GLY A 47 8.35 -7.69 -2.82
N ALA A 48 7.90 -6.98 -1.79
CA ALA A 48 7.24 -5.69 -1.95
C ALA A 48 8.13 -4.69 -2.73
N ALA A 49 7.50 -3.85 -3.54
CA ALA A 49 8.18 -2.74 -4.20
C ALA A 49 8.35 -1.62 -3.18
N ILE A 50 9.60 -1.39 -2.75
CA ILE A 50 9.91 -0.40 -1.71
C ILE A 50 10.11 0.99 -2.33
N SER A 51 9.55 2.02 -1.70
CA SER A 51 9.75 3.45 -2.00
C SER A 51 10.12 4.26 -0.74
N LEU A 52 10.11 5.59 -0.84
CA LEU A 52 10.52 6.50 0.24
C LEU A 52 9.31 7.29 0.79
N PRO A 53 8.82 6.96 2.00
CA PRO A 53 7.64 7.60 2.62
C PRO A 53 7.71 9.07 3.00
N GLY A 54 8.74 9.77 2.52
CA GLY A 54 8.94 11.20 2.71
C GLY A 54 9.24 11.93 1.42
N ASP A 55 9.15 11.27 0.27
CA ASP A 55 9.36 11.85 -1.06
C ASP A 55 8.17 11.52 -1.97
N ALA A 56 7.26 12.49 -2.11
CA ALA A 56 6.05 12.34 -2.90
C ALA A 56 6.26 12.09 -4.41
N ASN A 57 7.52 12.05 -4.89
CA ASN A 57 7.85 11.66 -6.27
C ASN A 57 8.42 10.23 -6.38
N ASP A 58 8.55 9.51 -5.26
CA ASP A 58 9.04 8.14 -5.20
C ASP A 58 7.95 7.24 -4.62
N PHE A 59 7.19 6.60 -5.50
CA PHE A 59 6.06 5.75 -5.15
C PHE A 59 6.30 4.30 -5.59
N PRO A 60 5.67 3.31 -4.92
CA PRO A 60 5.81 1.92 -5.30
C PRO A 60 5.39 1.72 -6.75
N ASN A 61 6.27 1.11 -7.55
CA ASN A 61 5.87 0.64 -8.88
C ASN A 61 5.00 -0.59 -8.71
N ILE A 62 3.71 -0.35 -8.46
CA ILE A 62 2.72 -1.41 -8.46
C ILE A 62 2.68 -1.91 -9.89
N ILE A 63 3.24 -3.09 -10.13
CA ILE A 63 2.92 -3.86 -11.34
C ILE A 63 1.44 -4.21 -11.19
N GLN A 64 0.58 -3.26 -11.54
CA GLN A 64 -0.83 -3.50 -11.64
C GLN A 64 -0.95 -4.59 -12.70
N PRO A 65 -1.53 -5.78 -12.41
CA PRO A 65 -2.08 -6.56 -13.50
C PRO A 65 -2.97 -5.59 -14.29
N PRO A 66 -2.96 -5.62 -15.64
CA PRO A 66 -3.61 -4.61 -16.46
C PRO A 66 -4.98 -4.32 -15.86
N VAL A 67 -5.15 -3.08 -15.38
CA VAL A 67 -6.41 -2.61 -14.82
C VAL A 67 -7.46 -2.86 -15.89
N ASP A 68 -8.37 -3.79 -15.61
CA ASP A 68 -9.53 -4.04 -16.43
C ASP A 68 -10.49 -2.84 -16.23
N GLU A 69 -10.08 -1.66 -16.72
CA GLU A 69 -10.94 -0.48 -16.85
C GLU A 69 -12.03 -0.70 -17.91
N GLN A 70 -12.00 -1.84 -18.60
CA GLN A 70 -13.16 -2.32 -19.33
C GLN A 70 -14.16 -2.86 -18.30
N ALA A 71 -15.16 -2.05 -18.00
CA ALA A 71 -16.41 -2.53 -17.42
C ALA A 71 -16.77 -3.87 -18.09
N PRO A 72 -17.18 -4.91 -17.32
CA PRO A 72 -17.50 -6.19 -17.92
C PRO A 72 -18.54 -5.95 -19.01
N GLU A 73 -18.18 -6.23 -20.26
CA GLU A 73 -19.12 -6.16 -21.37
C GLU A 73 -20.18 -7.23 -21.10
N ILE A 74 -21.33 -6.83 -20.58
CA ILE A 74 -22.44 -7.76 -20.35
C ILE A 74 -22.97 -8.14 -21.73
N THR A 75 -22.41 -9.21 -22.30
CA THR A 75 -22.96 -9.85 -23.48
C THR A 75 -24.27 -10.49 -23.06
N LEU A 76 -25.39 -9.83 -23.35
CA LEU A 76 -26.72 -10.44 -23.28
C LEU A 76 -26.74 -11.62 -24.27
N LEU A 77 -26.60 -12.84 -23.74
CA LEU A 77 -26.83 -14.06 -24.50
C LEU A 77 -28.30 -14.13 -24.88
N GLY A 78 -28.63 -13.51 -26.01
CA GLY A 78 -29.86 -13.76 -26.76
C GLY A 78 -31.07 -12.95 -26.35
N ASP A 79 -31.07 -11.65 -26.64
CA ASP A 79 -32.34 -11.06 -27.06
C ASP A 79 -32.19 -10.35 -28.40
N SER A 80 -32.98 -10.81 -29.35
CA SER A 80 -32.92 -10.40 -30.74
C SER A 80 -33.53 -9.01 -30.85
N VAL A 81 -32.78 -8.07 -31.44
CA VAL A 81 -33.32 -6.77 -31.83
C VAL A 81 -34.40 -7.00 -32.90
N MET A 82 -35.67 -6.98 -32.49
CA MET A 82 -36.79 -6.80 -33.41
C MET A 82 -36.99 -5.30 -33.60
N PHE A 83 -36.47 -4.78 -34.72
CA PHE A 83 -36.95 -3.53 -35.28
C PHE A 83 -38.38 -3.76 -35.82
N ILE A 84 -39.37 -3.08 -35.23
CA ILE A 84 -40.59 -2.61 -35.91
C ILE A 84 -40.94 -1.21 -35.43
#